data_AF-A0A7W9Q4I5-F1
#
_entry.id   AF-A0A7W9Q4I5-F1
#
_cell.length_a   1.000
_cell.length_b   1.000
_cell.length_c   1.000
_cell.angle_alpha   90.00
_cell.angle_beta   90.00
_cell.angle_gamma   90.00
#
_symmetry.space_group_name_H-M   'P 1'
#
loop_
_entity.id
_entity.type
_entity.pdbx_description
1 polymer ?
#
loop_
_entity_poly.entity_id
_entity_poly.type
_entity_poly.pdbx_seq_one_letter_code
_entity_poly.pdbx_strand_id
1 'polypeptide(L)'
;MGRSQFRAIVTARAFASAIEASDDPPLLVVLNSCHSASQINDLVETVPFAIGMADKIGDSDAITYAARFYASVADGQSIGAAHRLGRAALELAGLPSHELPTLACAADVDAAAAFLVQRPE
;
A
#
# COMPACT_ATOMS: atom_id res chain seq x y z
N MET A 1 -20.68 -29.51 8.18
CA MET A 1 -20.41 -28.94 6.84
C MET A 1 -19.13 -28.10 6.93
N GLY A 2 -17.97 -28.71 6.72
CA GLY A 2 -16.69 -28.01 6.86
C GLY A 2 -16.53 -26.99 5.72
N ARG A 3 -16.33 -25.72 6.07
CA ARG A 3 -15.91 -24.70 5.10
C ARG A 3 -14.51 -25.10 4.64
N SER A 4 -14.42 -25.75 3.48
CA SER A 4 -13.15 -25.90 2.78
C SER A 4 -12.61 -24.49 2.57
N GLN A 5 -11.53 -24.16 3.27
CA GLN A 5 -10.79 -22.92 3.03
C GLN A 5 -10.13 -23.10 1.65
N PHE A 6 -10.80 -22.68 0.60
CA PHE A 6 -10.20 -22.58 -0.73
C PHE A 6 -9.08 -21.55 -0.65
N ARG A 7 -7.84 -22.04 -0.54
CA ARG A 7 -6.65 -21.21 -0.63
C ARG A 7 -6.37 -20.94 -2.10
N ALA A 8 -7.12 -19.99 -2.68
CA ALA A 8 -6.87 -19.54 -4.04
C ALA A 8 -5.62 -18.65 -4.08
N ILE A 9 -4.67 -18.98 -4.96
CA ILE A 9 -3.56 -18.09 -5.28
C ILE A 9 -4.09 -17.04 -6.25
N VAL A 10 -4.09 -15.78 -5.83
CA VAL A 10 -4.46 -14.65 -6.70
C VAL A 10 -3.22 -14.20 -7.46
N THR A 11 -3.28 -14.21 -8.78
CA THR A 11 -2.21 -13.65 -9.62
C THR A 11 -2.33 -12.14 -9.69
N ALA A 12 -1.21 -11.43 -9.90
CA ALA A 12 -1.21 -9.98 -10.09
C ALA A 12 -2.19 -9.53 -11.18
N ARG A 13 -2.21 -10.24 -12.32
CA ARG A 13 -3.16 -10.01 -13.42
C ARG A 13 -4.63 -10.16 -12.98
N ALA A 14 -4.96 -11.25 -12.27
CA ALA A 14 -6.32 -11.47 -11.81
C ALA A 14 -6.77 -10.39 -10.80
N PHE A 15 -5.84 -9.92 -9.97
CA PHE A 15 -6.10 -8.82 -9.04
C PHE A 15 -6.32 -7.49 -9.76
N ALA A 16 -5.46 -7.15 -10.73
CA ALA A 16 -5.63 -5.96 -11.58
C ALA A 16 -6.97 -5.97 -12.33
N SER A 17 -7.32 -7.09 -12.98
CA SER A 17 -8.62 -7.22 -13.66
C SER A 17 -9.82 -7.05 -12.72
N ALA A 18 -9.71 -7.48 -11.45
CA ALA A 18 -10.77 -7.27 -10.47
C ALA A 18 -10.90 -5.79 -10.07
N ILE A 19 -9.79 -5.04 -10.03
CA ILE A 19 -9.80 -3.61 -9.78
C ILE A 19 -10.41 -2.84 -10.96
N GLU A 20 -10.02 -3.17 -12.19
CA GLU A 20 -10.54 -2.55 -13.43
C GLU A 20 -12.04 -2.78 -13.62
N ALA A 21 -12.55 -3.89 -13.10
CA ALA A 21 -13.97 -4.22 -13.17
C ALA A 21 -14.85 -3.45 -12.17
N SER A 22 -14.25 -2.63 -11.29
CA SER A 22 -15.00 -1.78 -10.35
C SER A 22 -15.54 -0.54 -11.07
N ASP A 23 -16.77 -0.14 -10.76
CA ASP A 23 -17.35 1.12 -11.25
C ASP A 23 -16.55 2.35 -10.76
N ASP A 24 -15.93 2.24 -9.58
CA ASP A 24 -15.05 3.24 -8.98
C ASP A 24 -13.78 2.54 -8.47
N PRO A 25 -12.69 2.52 -9.26
CA PRO A 25 -11.43 1.90 -8.84
C PRO A 25 -10.74 2.73 -7.74
N PRO A 26 -10.05 2.08 -6.79
CA PRO A 26 -9.36 2.79 -5.72
C PRO A 26 -8.21 3.63 -6.26
N LEU A 27 -7.99 4.80 -5.65
CA LEU A 27 -6.84 5.65 -5.96
C LEU A 27 -5.52 5.04 -5.49
N LEU A 28 -5.55 4.30 -4.38
CA LEU A 28 -4.38 3.69 -3.76
C LEU A 28 -4.67 2.24 -3.39
N VAL A 29 -3.77 1.35 -3.77
CA VAL A 29 -3.73 -0.04 -3.30
C VAL A 29 -2.56 -0.23 -2.32
N VAL A 30 -2.80 -0.88 -1.19
CA VAL A 30 -1.74 -1.24 -0.23
C VAL A 30 -1.64 -2.75 -0.10
N LEU A 31 -0.62 -3.35 -0.72
CA LEU A 31 -0.30 -4.77 -0.62
C LEU A 31 0.59 -5.04 0.60
N ASN A 32 -0.05 -5.18 1.77
CA ASN A 32 0.61 -5.61 3.01
C ASN A 32 0.94 -7.12 2.98
N SER A 33 1.79 -7.53 2.04
CA SER A 33 2.18 -8.91 1.78
C SER A 33 3.65 -8.97 1.42
N CYS A 34 4.34 -10.04 1.79
CA CYS A 34 5.76 -10.24 1.50
C CYS A 34 6.02 -10.26 -0.01
N HIS A 35 7.13 -9.65 -0.45
CA HIS A 35 7.57 -9.61 -1.86
C HIS A 35 6.57 -8.99 -2.86
N SER A 36 5.62 -8.18 -2.38
CA SER A 36 4.59 -7.58 -3.22
C SER A 36 5.08 -6.39 -4.07
N ALA A 37 6.27 -5.84 -3.79
CA ALA A 37 6.81 -4.73 -4.59
C ALA A 37 7.12 -5.10 -6.05
N SER A 38 7.24 -6.38 -6.38
CA SER A 38 7.37 -6.82 -7.78
C SER A 38 6.08 -6.58 -8.58
N GLN A 39 4.93 -6.51 -7.92
CA GLN A 39 3.60 -6.42 -8.55
C GLN A 39 3.08 -4.98 -8.63
N ILE A 40 3.64 -4.07 -7.84
CA ILE A 40 3.13 -2.69 -7.75
C ILE A 40 3.43 -1.86 -9.01
N ASN A 41 4.49 -2.19 -9.75
CA ASN A 41 4.80 -1.50 -11.01
C ASN A 41 3.76 -1.81 -12.09
N ASP A 42 3.33 -3.06 -12.19
CA ASP A 42 2.26 -3.44 -13.11
C ASP A 42 0.90 -2.89 -12.62
N LEU A 43 0.68 -2.85 -11.30
CA LEU A 43 -0.57 -2.31 -10.75
C LEU A 43 -0.73 -0.82 -11.00
N VAL A 44 0.35 -0.04 -11.11
CA VAL A 44 0.23 1.39 -11.42
C VAL A 44 -0.13 1.69 -12.88
N GLU A 45 -0.23 0.66 -13.72
CA GLU A 45 -0.90 0.77 -15.02
C GLU A 45 -2.43 0.81 -14.88
N THR A 46 -2.96 0.29 -13.76
CA THR A 46 -4.40 0.18 -13.46
C THR A 46 -4.87 1.21 -12.42
N VAL A 47 -4.08 1.46 -11.36
CA VAL A 47 -4.40 2.41 -10.28
C VAL A 47 -3.34 3.51 -10.16
N PRO A 48 -3.67 4.73 -9.72
CA PRO A 48 -2.68 5.81 -9.64
C PRO A 48 -1.51 5.51 -8.70
N PHE A 49 -1.76 4.83 -7.58
CA PHE A 49 -0.77 4.57 -6.55
C PHE A 49 -0.85 3.14 -6.03
N ALA A 50 0.31 2.54 -5.78
CA ALA A 50 0.41 1.24 -5.14
C ALA A 50 1.56 1.18 -4.13
N ILE A 51 1.31 0.61 -2.96
CA ILE A 51 2.33 0.34 -1.93
C ILE A 51 2.50 -1.17 -1.80
N GLY A 52 3.75 -1.64 -1.79
CA GLY A 52 4.11 -3.04 -1.60
C GLY A 52 5.36 -3.21 -0.72
N MET A 53 5.77 -4.46 -0.51
CA MET A 53 6.94 -4.82 0.30
C MET A 53 8.01 -5.44 -0.58
N ALA A 54 9.24 -4.90 -0.53
CA ALA A 54 10.36 -5.38 -1.34
C ALA A 54 10.79 -6.82 -0.99
N ASP A 55 10.61 -7.21 0.27
CA ASP A 55 10.97 -8.54 0.78
C ASP A 55 9.93 -9.01 1.83
N LYS A 56 10.28 -10.04 2.59
CA LYS A 56 9.55 -10.48 3.77
C LYS A 56 9.56 -9.38 4.83
N ILE A 57 8.38 -9.03 5.30
CA ILE A 57 8.18 -8.13 6.42
C ILE A 57 7.61 -8.94 7.59
N GLY A 58 8.11 -8.70 8.80
CA GLY A 58 7.55 -9.29 10.02
C GLY A 58 6.22 -8.64 10.40
N ASP A 59 5.34 -9.37 11.07
CA ASP A 59 4.01 -8.88 11.44
C ASP A 59 4.07 -7.58 12.26
N SER A 60 5.03 -7.46 13.20
CA SER A 60 5.23 -6.24 14.01
C SER A 60 5.55 -5.02 13.15
N ASP A 61 6.38 -5.21 12.13
CA ASP A 61 6.86 -4.15 11.25
C ASP A 61 5.74 -3.76 10.29
N ALA A 62 5.03 -4.74 9.74
CA ALA A 62 3.86 -4.52 8.90
C ALA A 62 2.75 -3.75 9.65
N ILE A 63 2.46 -4.13 10.89
CA ILE A 63 1.47 -3.46 11.74
C ILE A 63 1.92 -2.03 12.07
N THR A 64 3.18 -1.84 12.49
CA THR A 64 3.71 -0.51 12.83
C THR A 64 3.65 0.43 11.63
N TYR A 65 4.08 -0.04 10.45
CA TYR A 65 3.99 0.72 9.22
C TYR A 65 2.55 1.08 8.86
N ALA A 66 1.66 0.09 8.83
CA ALA A 66 0.26 0.29 8.45
C ALA A 66 -0.45 1.24 9.42
N ALA A 67 -0.24 1.07 10.73
CA ALA A 67 -0.84 1.93 11.76
C ALA A 67 -0.42 3.39 11.55
N ARG A 68 0.88 3.66 11.38
CA ARG A 68 1.34 5.03 11.15
C ARG A 68 0.91 5.58 9.79
N PHE A 69 0.95 4.75 8.74
CA PHE A 69 0.54 5.14 7.40
C PHE A 69 -0.92 5.59 7.38
N TYR A 70 -1.85 4.76 7.87
CA TYR A 70 -3.28 5.07 7.88
C TYR A 70 -3.61 6.23 8.83
N ALA A 71 -2.94 6.34 9.98
CA ALA A 71 -3.09 7.51 10.85
C ALA A 71 -2.67 8.80 10.13
N SER A 72 -1.54 8.79 9.42
CA SER A 72 -1.06 9.96 8.68
C SER A 72 -2.02 10.34 7.54
N VAL A 73 -2.62 9.36 6.85
CA VAL A 73 -3.68 9.62 5.86
C VAL A 73 -4.88 10.28 6.53
N ALA A 74 -5.33 9.76 7.66
CA ALA A 74 -6.45 10.32 8.42
C ALA A 74 -6.18 11.75 8.93
N ASP A 75 -4.91 12.07 9.24
CA ASP A 75 -4.45 13.42 9.60
C ASP A 75 -4.40 14.39 8.39
N GLY A 76 -4.83 13.95 7.20
CA GLY A 76 -4.84 14.76 5.98
C GLY A 76 -3.44 14.97 5.38
N GLN A 77 -2.53 14.02 5.58
CA GLN A 77 -1.26 14.00 4.85
C GLN A 77 -1.46 13.44 3.43
N SER A 78 -0.60 13.86 2.50
CA SER A 78 -0.55 13.25 1.17
C SER A 78 -0.03 11.81 1.24
N ILE A 79 -0.32 11.00 0.23
CA ILE A 79 0.13 9.60 0.14
C ILE A 79 1.65 9.50 0.33
N GLY A 80 2.41 10.36 -0.35
CA GLY A 80 3.87 10.39 -0.27
C GLY A 80 4.37 10.76 1.13
N ALA A 81 3.71 11.71 1.80
CA ALA A 81 4.06 12.06 3.18
C ALA A 81 3.70 10.93 4.16
N ALA A 82 2.50 10.35 4.05
CA ALA A 82 2.04 9.23 4.87
C ALA A 82 2.96 8.01 4.72
N HIS A 83 3.40 7.70 3.50
CA HIS A 83 4.37 6.64 3.24
C HIS A 83 5.71 6.86 3.95
N ARG A 84 6.29 8.06 3.82
CA ARG A 84 7.54 8.43 4.50
C ARG A 84 7.40 8.40 6.02
N LEU A 85 6.28 8.87 6.56
CA LEU A 85 5.98 8.81 8.00
C LEU A 85 5.87 7.38 8.50
N GLY A 86 5.26 6.48 7.71
CA GLY A 86 5.24 5.04 8.01
C GLY A 86 6.63 4.43 8.09
N ARG A 87 7.51 4.72 7.12
CA ARG A 87 8.91 4.28 7.13
C ARG A 87 9.69 4.85 8.32
N ALA A 88 9.53 6.14 8.59
CA ALA A 88 10.16 6.80 9.73
C ALA A 88 9.71 6.19 11.08
N ALA A 89 8.45 5.78 11.22
CA ALA A 89 8.00 5.11 12.44
C ALA A 89 8.68 3.75 12.67
N LEU A 90 8.96 2.99 11.61
CA LEU A 90 9.75 1.76 11.73
C LEU A 90 11.18 2.07 12.18
N GLU A 91 11.82 3.06 11.58
CA GLU A 91 13.18 3.48 11.93
C GLU A 91 13.26 3.96 13.39
N LEU A 92 12.33 4.81 13.82
CA LEU A 92 12.25 5.30 15.21
C LEU A 92 11.98 4.18 16.23
N ALA A 93 11.28 3.13 15.82
CA ALA A 93 11.06 1.94 16.65
C ALA A 93 12.27 0.98 16.66
N GLY A 94 13.33 1.27 15.92
CA GLY A 94 14.50 0.40 15.78
C GLY A 94 14.23 -0.87 14.96
N LEU A 95 13.19 -0.84 14.11
CA LEU A 95 12.79 -1.98 13.30
C LEU A 95 13.57 -2.00 11.96
N PRO A 96 14.15 -3.15 11.56
CA PRO A 96 15.06 -3.22 10.42
C PRO A 96 14.33 -3.06 9.08
N SER A 97 13.01 -3.24 9.03
CA SER A 97 12.25 -3.28 7.78
C SER A 97 11.82 -1.91 7.23
N HIS A 98 12.38 -0.81 7.72
CA HIS A 98 11.96 0.56 7.36
C HIS A 98 12.15 0.90 5.86
N GLU A 99 12.98 0.15 5.14
CA GLU A 99 13.18 0.31 3.69
C GLU A 99 12.29 -0.61 2.83
N LEU A 100 11.63 -1.61 3.43
CA LEU A 100 10.84 -2.58 2.67
C LEU A 100 9.56 -2.00 2.06
N PRO A 101 8.78 -1.14 2.76
CA PRO A 101 7.64 -0.48 2.14
C PRO A 101 8.09 0.36 0.95
N THR A 102 7.54 0.06 -0.21
CA THR A 102 7.84 0.71 -1.48
C THR A 102 6.56 1.31 -2.05
N LEU A 103 6.62 2.57 -2.50
CA LEU A 103 5.54 3.28 -3.16
C LEU A 103 5.85 3.43 -4.66
N ALA A 104 4.95 2.93 -5.50
CA ALA A 104 4.93 3.17 -6.93
C ALA A 104 3.81 4.15 -7.29
N CYS A 105 4.05 4.95 -8.33
CA CYS A 105 3.10 5.94 -8.86
C CYS A 105 3.02 5.78 -10.38
N ALA A 106 1.85 6.03 -10.97
CA ALA A 106 1.72 6.18 -12.41
C ALA A 106 2.54 7.40 -12.91
N ALA A 107 2.88 7.43 -14.20
CA ALA A 107 3.83 8.40 -14.75
C ALA A 107 3.44 9.88 -14.54
N ASP A 108 2.14 10.18 -14.56
CA ASP A 108 1.62 11.55 -14.55
C ASP A 108 0.98 11.97 -13.22
N VAL A 109 1.23 11.21 -12.13
CA VAL A 109 0.68 11.52 -10.81
C VAL A 109 1.78 11.70 -9.76
N ASP A 110 1.59 12.68 -8.88
CA ASP A 110 2.51 12.96 -7.78
C ASP A 110 1.90 12.56 -6.44
N ALA A 111 2.48 11.55 -5.79
CA ALA A 111 2.06 11.11 -4.48
C ALA A 111 2.22 12.19 -3.40
N ALA A 112 3.12 13.17 -3.57
CA ALA A 112 3.27 14.27 -2.64
C ALA A 112 2.10 15.27 -2.71
N ALA A 113 1.37 15.31 -3.82
CA ALA A 113 0.20 16.16 -4.04
C ALA A 113 -1.15 15.41 -3.92
N ALA A 114 -1.12 14.09 -3.74
CA ALA A 114 -2.32 13.25 -3.67
C ALA A 114 -2.81 13.10 -2.22
N PHE A 115 -3.98 13.66 -1.90
CA PHE A 115 -4.62 13.58 -0.59
C PHE A 115 -5.88 12.70 -0.67
N LEU A 116 -6.01 11.74 0.25
CA LEU A 116 -7.16 10.83 0.29
C LEU A 116 -8.25 11.28 1.28
N VAL A 117 -7.91 12.19 2.18
CA VAL A 117 -8.81 12.72 3.21
C VAL A 117 -8.68 14.23 3.21
N GLN A 118 -9.81 14.93 3.17
CA GLN A 118 -9.87 16.36 3.41
C GLN A 118 -9.84 16.61 4.91
N ARG A 119 -9.02 17.57 5.37
CA ARG A 119 -9.08 18.01 6.76
C ARG A 119 -10.46 18.65 7.00
N PRO A 120 -11.17 18.28 8.08
CA PRO A 120 -12.38 18.99 8.45
C PRO A 120 -12.07 20.47 8.66
N GLU A 121 -12.95 21.32 8.13
CA GLU A 121 -12.94 22.77 8.27
C GLU A 121 -13.23 23.25 9.70
#